data_AF-A0A1M7YMD3-F1
#
_entry.id   AF-A0A1M7YMD3-F1
#
_cell.length_a   1.000
_cell.length_b   1.000
_cell.length_c   1.000
_cell.angle_alpha   90.00
_cell.angle_beta   90.00
_cell.angle_gamma   90.00
#
_symmetry.space_group_name_H-M   'P 1'
#
loop_
_entity.id
_entity.type
_entity.pdbx_description
1 polymer ?
#
loop_
_entity_poly.entity_id
_entity_poly.type
_entity_poly.pdbx_seq_one_letter_code
_entity_poly.pdbx_strand_id
1 'polypeptide(L)'
;MQEILEQIQKLGIVPVVKIESLEDARPLAAALIEGGLPCAEVTFRTEEAEEAIHIIASEFPDMLIGAGTVLTIDQVDRAVNAGARFIVSPGLNPKVVRYCVEKGIPVVPGCANPSDIEQAIELGLKVVKFFPAEAAGGLNMIKAMSAPYGSIKFMPTGGITEKNLLSYLDFSQIIACGGSWMVKEELIHNGEFDKIKELTREAVMKMLGFELRHIGINAKDETEADSIATSFEKLFGFAKNAGDASIFAGLGIEVMKTPYLGNHGHIAIATNYLERAIYHLESCGFCFDEATAKYDKMDRRTAIYLKDEIGGFAVHLLQK
;
A
#
# COMPACT_ATOMS: atom_id res chain seq x y z
N MET A 1 -2.00 -14.61 -11.72
CA MET A 1 -2.45 -14.59 -10.30
C MET A 1 -1.50 -13.82 -9.38
N GLN A 2 -0.23 -14.23 -9.28
CA GLN A 2 0.70 -13.65 -8.31
C GLN A 2 1.02 -12.16 -8.52
N GLU A 3 1.25 -11.73 -9.76
CA GLU A 3 1.57 -10.33 -10.09
C GLU A 3 0.49 -9.33 -9.62
N ILE A 4 -0.79 -9.65 -9.83
CA ILE A 4 -1.90 -8.80 -9.40
C ILE A 4 -1.96 -8.69 -7.87
N LEU A 5 -1.70 -9.80 -7.16
CA LEU A 5 -1.68 -9.79 -5.69
C LEU A 5 -0.48 -9.00 -5.14
N GLU A 6 0.67 -9.05 -5.82
CA GLU A 6 1.83 -8.22 -5.51
C GLU A 6 1.54 -6.73 -5.77
N GLN A 7 0.83 -6.40 -6.83
CA GLN A 7 0.38 -5.03 -7.10
C GLN A 7 -0.58 -4.53 -6.00
N ILE A 8 -1.57 -5.34 -5.60
CA ILE A 8 -2.46 -5.04 -4.46
C ILE A 8 -1.63 -4.85 -3.18
N GLN A 9 -0.61 -5.70 -2.96
CA GLN A 9 0.29 -5.56 -1.81
C GLN A 9 1.11 -4.27 -1.87
N LYS A 10 1.47 -3.74 -3.03
CA LYS A 10 2.16 -2.45 -3.13
C LYS A 10 1.21 -1.27 -2.88
N LEU A 11 -0.04 -1.38 -3.32
CA LEU A 11 -1.09 -0.36 -3.13
C LEU A 11 -1.57 -0.25 -1.67
N GLY A 12 -1.82 -1.39 -1.01
CA GLY A 12 -2.18 -1.47 0.41
C GLY A 12 -3.56 -1.09 0.85
N ILE A 13 -4.28 -0.34 0.04
CA ILE A 13 -5.68 -0.04 0.24
C ILE A 13 -6.41 -0.43 -1.04
N VAL A 14 -7.57 -1.06 -0.91
CA VAL A 14 -8.46 -1.35 -2.04
C VAL A 14 -9.81 -0.67 -1.75
N PRO A 15 -10.15 0.42 -2.47
CA PRO A 15 -11.46 1.05 -2.37
C PRO A 15 -12.54 0.06 -2.79
N VAL A 16 -13.50 -0.20 -1.90
CA VAL A 16 -14.65 -1.06 -2.18
C VAL A 16 -15.82 -0.17 -2.57
N VAL A 17 -16.19 -0.22 -3.84
CA VAL A 17 -17.09 0.74 -4.48
C VAL A 17 -18.42 0.08 -4.84
N LYS A 18 -19.51 0.80 -4.59
CA LYS A 18 -20.83 0.53 -5.17
C LYS A 18 -21.14 1.67 -6.15
N ILE A 19 -21.42 1.35 -7.41
CA ILE A 19 -21.74 2.33 -8.46
C ILE A 19 -23.18 2.08 -8.91
N GLU A 20 -24.05 3.08 -8.72
CA GLU A 20 -25.47 3.02 -9.12
C GLU A 20 -25.75 3.80 -10.41
N SER A 21 -24.91 4.76 -10.78
CA SER A 21 -25.00 5.49 -12.05
C SER A 21 -23.71 5.36 -12.85
N LEU A 22 -23.82 5.08 -14.15
CA LEU A 22 -22.66 4.97 -15.03
C LEU A 22 -21.92 6.29 -15.22
N GLU A 23 -22.60 7.42 -15.01
CA GLU A 23 -21.98 8.74 -15.10
C GLU A 23 -20.92 8.97 -14.01
N ASP A 24 -21.01 8.23 -12.90
CA ASP A 24 -20.09 8.33 -11.78
C ASP A 24 -18.80 7.53 -12.00
N ALA A 25 -18.79 6.57 -12.92
CA ALA A 25 -17.68 5.64 -13.10
C ALA A 25 -16.37 6.34 -13.46
N ARG A 26 -16.41 7.23 -14.47
CA ARG A 26 -15.25 8.03 -14.91
C ARG A 26 -14.72 8.98 -13.84
N PRO A 27 -15.54 9.90 -13.27
CA PRO A 27 -15.04 10.85 -12.29
C PRO A 27 -14.56 10.18 -11.00
N LEU A 28 -15.17 9.06 -10.59
CA LEU A 28 -14.69 8.28 -9.47
C LEU A 28 -13.30 7.69 -9.73
N ALA A 29 -13.09 7.07 -10.90
CA ALA A 29 -11.79 6.52 -11.28
C ALA A 29 -10.70 7.60 -11.31
N ALA A 30 -11.00 8.75 -11.93
CA ALA A 30 -10.10 9.90 -11.95
C ALA A 30 -9.75 10.39 -10.54
N ALA A 31 -10.75 10.52 -9.64
CA ALA A 31 -10.52 10.95 -8.27
C ALA A 31 -9.62 9.98 -7.48
N LEU A 32 -9.79 8.67 -7.66
CA LEU A 32 -8.95 7.65 -7.03
C LEU A 32 -7.50 7.70 -7.54
N ILE A 33 -7.31 7.84 -8.86
CA ILE A 33 -5.99 7.98 -9.49
C ILE A 33 -5.29 9.25 -8.99
N GLU A 34 -5.96 10.41 -9.05
CA GLU A 34 -5.42 11.70 -8.58
C GLU A 34 -5.19 11.74 -7.06
N GLY A 35 -5.91 10.89 -6.32
CA GLY A 35 -5.72 10.64 -4.90
C GLY A 35 -4.50 9.76 -4.60
N GLY A 36 -3.87 9.15 -5.60
CA GLY A 36 -2.70 8.29 -5.46
C GLY A 36 -3.03 6.81 -5.23
N LEU A 37 -4.25 6.38 -5.51
CA LEU A 37 -4.71 5.01 -5.35
C LEU A 37 -5.39 4.48 -6.63
N PRO A 38 -4.60 4.14 -7.68
CA PRO A 38 -5.11 3.69 -8.97
C PRO A 38 -5.62 2.24 -8.92
N CYS A 39 -6.58 1.95 -8.04
CA CYS A 39 -7.26 0.67 -7.95
C CYS A 39 -8.69 0.79 -7.38
N ALA A 40 -9.54 -0.19 -7.68
CA ALA A 40 -10.86 -0.32 -7.06
C ALA A 40 -11.41 -1.76 -7.14
N GLU A 41 -12.21 -2.15 -6.15
CA GLU A 41 -13.10 -3.31 -6.17
C GLU A 41 -14.55 -2.81 -6.42
N VAL A 42 -15.06 -2.93 -7.65
CA VAL A 42 -16.45 -2.57 -7.98
C VAL A 42 -17.37 -3.73 -7.64
N THR A 43 -18.31 -3.54 -6.71
CA THR A 43 -19.17 -4.64 -6.24
C THR A 43 -20.31 -4.94 -7.22
N PHE A 44 -20.51 -6.21 -7.57
CA PHE A 44 -21.65 -6.76 -8.34
C PHE A 44 -22.95 -6.77 -7.52
N ARG A 45 -23.27 -5.63 -6.91
CA ARG A 45 -24.49 -5.39 -6.13
C ARG A 45 -25.47 -4.46 -6.84
N THR A 46 -25.10 -3.97 -8.02
CA THR A 46 -25.86 -3.06 -8.88
C THR A 46 -25.89 -3.65 -10.29
N GLU A 47 -26.90 -3.26 -11.09
CA GLU A 47 -27.02 -3.74 -12.47
C GLU A 47 -25.93 -3.11 -13.36
N GLU A 48 -25.47 -1.92 -12.98
CA GLU A 48 -24.49 -1.08 -13.65
C GLU A 48 -23.04 -1.56 -13.46
N ALA A 49 -22.77 -2.48 -12.53
CA ALA A 49 -21.41 -2.85 -12.12
C ALA A 49 -20.55 -3.35 -13.30
N GLU A 50 -21.11 -4.14 -14.21
CA GLU A 50 -20.40 -4.65 -15.39
C GLU A 50 -20.00 -3.51 -16.33
N GLU A 51 -20.93 -2.65 -16.70
CA GLU A 51 -20.67 -1.54 -17.63
C GLU A 51 -19.77 -0.48 -16.99
N ALA A 52 -19.90 -0.24 -15.68
CA ALA A 52 -18.98 0.65 -14.96
C ALA A 52 -17.54 0.12 -14.99
N ILE A 53 -17.33 -1.19 -14.82
CA ILE A 53 -16.00 -1.80 -14.97
C ILE A 53 -15.50 -1.61 -16.41
N HIS A 54 -16.35 -1.81 -17.41
CA HIS A 54 -15.98 -1.62 -18.81
C HIS A 54 -15.53 -0.19 -19.12
N ILE A 55 -16.28 0.80 -18.67
CA ILE A 55 -15.94 2.22 -18.81
C ILE A 55 -14.59 2.51 -18.16
N ILE A 56 -14.38 2.09 -16.91
CA ILE A 56 -13.14 2.39 -16.19
C ILE A 56 -11.94 1.67 -16.81
N ALA A 57 -12.08 0.38 -17.13
CA ALA A 57 -10.99 -0.41 -17.71
C ALA A 57 -10.58 0.08 -19.11
N SER A 58 -11.54 0.56 -19.91
CA SER A 58 -11.27 1.09 -21.26
C SER A 58 -10.64 2.47 -21.24
N GLU A 59 -11.06 3.35 -20.33
CA GLU A 59 -10.56 4.72 -20.28
C GLU A 59 -9.32 4.90 -19.39
N PHE A 60 -9.14 4.04 -18.38
CA PHE A 60 -8.03 4.08 -17.43
C PHE A 60 -7.31 2.71 -17.38
N PRO A 61 -6.64 2.29 -18.47
CA PRO A 61 -6.09 0.94 -18.60
C PRO A 61 -5.02 0.59 -17.55
N ASP A 62 -4.36 1.60 -16.98
CA ASP A 62 -3.35 1.42 -15.93
C ASP A 62 -3.97 1.25 -14.53
N MET A 63 -5.25 1.57 -14.35
CA MET A 63 -5.95 1.40 -13.09
C MET A 63 -6.24 -0.08 -12.83
N LEU A 64 -5.89 -0.57 -11.64
CA LEU A 64 -6.16 -1.94 -11.25
C LEU A 64 -7.63 -2.10 -10.79
N ILE A 65 -8.49 -2.50 -11.72
CA ILE A 65 -9.91 -2.74 -11.44
C ILE A 65 -10.19 -4.22 -11.19
N GLY A 66 -10.95 -4.51 -10.14
CA GLY A 66 -11.49 -5.84 -9.85
C GLY A 66 -12.98 -5.80 -9.58
N ALA A 67 -13.58 -6.99 -9.60
CA ALA A 67 -15.00 -7.19 -9.34
C ALA A 67 -15.20 -7.80 -7.95
N GLY A 68 -15.95 -7.10 -7.11
CA GLY A 68 -16.34 -7.54 -5.78
C GLY A 68 -17.72 -8.18 -5.75
N THR A 69 -18.04 -8.90 -4.67
CA THR A 69 -19.37 -9.53 -4.48
C THR A 69 -19.75 -10.49 -5.62
N VAL A 70 -18.77 -11.17 -6.20
CA VAL A 70 -18.99 -12.18 -7.22
C VAL A 70 -19.38 -13.50 -6.56
N LEU A 71 -20.53 -14.06 -6.94
CA LEU A 71 -21.16 -15.24 -6.32
C LEU A 71 -21.35 -16.40 -7.30
N THR A 72 -21.31 -16.14 -8.61
CA THR A 72 -21.54 -17.14 -9.66
C THR A 72 -20.43 -17.13 -10.70
N ILE A 73 -20.32 -18.23 -11.45
CA ILE A 73 -19.38 -18.35 -12.58
C ILE A 73 -19.74 -17.36 -13.70
N ASP A 74 -21.03 -17.15 -13.96
CA ASP A 74 -21.52 -16.16 -14.93
C ASP A 74 -21.02 -14.75 -14.60
N GLN A 75 -21.09 -14.35 -13.33
CA GLN A 75 -20.55 -13.06 -12.88
C GLN A 75 -19.03 -12.96 -13.03
N VAL A 76 -18.28 -14.07 -12.88
CA VAL A 76 -16.83 -14.09 -13.16
C VAL A 76 -16.58 -13.78 -14.63
N ASP A 77 -17.26 -14.46 -15.55
CA ASP A 77 -17.05 -14.25 -16.97
C ASP A 77 -17.46 -12.83 -17.39
N ARG A 78 -18.61 -12.32 -16.92
CA ARG A 78 -19.05 -10.94 -17.17
C ARG A 78 -18.05 -9.91 -16.66
N ALA A 79 -17.58 -10.05 -15.42
CA ALA A 79 -16.57 -9.17 -14.84
C ALA A 79 -15.27 -9.16 -15.65
N VAL A 80 -14.74 -10.33 -15.99
CA VAL A 80 -13.47 -10.44 -16.73
C VAL A 80 -13.62 -9.92 -18.16
N ASN A 81 -14.75 -10.20 -18.82
CA ASN A 81 -15.03 -9.66 -20.16
C ASN A 81 -15.16 -8.14 -20.16
N ALA A 82 -15.68 -7.55 -19.08
CA ALA A 82 -15.71 -6.10 -18.89
C ALA A 82 -14.32 -5.49 -18.61
N GLY A 83 -13.31 -6.29 -18.26
CA GLY A 83 -11.94 -5.83 -18.01
C GLY A 83 -11.48 -5.93 -16.55
N ALA A 84 -12.25 -6.56 -15.66
CA ALA A 84 -11.80 -6.83 -14.29
C ALA A 84 -10.56 -7.74 -14.30
N ARG A 85 -9.52 -7.32 -13.58
CA ARG A 85 -8.22 -8.03 -13.48
C ARG A 85 -8.15 -8.98 -12.29
N PHE A 86 -9.08 -8.88 -11.35
CA PHE A 86 -9.22 -9.80 -10.22
C PHE A 86 -10.66 -9.90 -9.74
N ILE A 87 -10.97 -11.01 -9.05
CA ILE A 87 -12.29 -11.32 -8.50
C ILE A 87 -12.22 -11.38 -6.98
N VAL A 88 -13.22 -10.83 -6.32
CA VAL A 88 -13.40 -10.88 -4.87
C VAL A 88 -14.81 -11.35 -4.54
N SER A 89 -14.93 -12.29 -3.62
CA SER A 89 -16.21 -12.80 -3.12
C SER A 89 -16.31 -12.62 -1.60
N PRO A 90 -17.51 -12.41 -1.03
CA PRO A 90 -17.67 -12.20 0.41
C PRO A 90 -17.45 -13.49 1.22
N GLY A 91 -17.60 -14.64 0.58
CA GLY A 91 -17.31 -15.96 1.14
C GLY A 91 -16.64 -16.87 0.12
N LEU A 92 -16.22 -18.05 0.55
CA LEU A 92 -15.57 -19.05 -0.30
C LEU A 92 -16.61 -20.03 -0.85
N ASN A 93 -16.90 -19.93 -2.15
CA ASN A 93 -17.63 -20.95 -2.89
C ASN A 93 -16.65 -21.77 -3.73
N PRO A 94 -16.39 -23.06 -3.39
CA PRO A 94 -15.39 -23.86 -4.10
C PRO A 94 -15.63 -24.00 -5.61
N LYS A 95 -16.88 -23.85 -6.09
CA LYS A 95 -17.17 -23.91 -7.53
C LYS A 95 -16.65 -22.68 -8.27
N VAL A 96 -16.87 -21.49 -7.70
CA VAL A 96 -16.40 -20.21 -8.27
C VAL A 96 -14.88 -20.13 -8.19
N VAL A 97 -14.30 -20.48 -7.03
CA VAL A 97 -12.85 -20.43 -6.84
C VAL A 97 -12.13 -21.39 -7.79
N ARG A 98 -12.57 -22.64 -7.91
CA ARG A 98 -11.98 -23.60 -8.87
C ARG A 98 -12.02 -23.07 -10.29
N TYR A 99 -13.15 -22.52 -10.70
CA TYR A 99 -13.29 -21.92 -12.03
C TYR A 99 -12.26 -20.81 -12.28
N CYS A 100 -12.09 -19.88 -11.34
CA CYS A 100 -11.09 -18.82 -11.45
C CYS A 100 -9.67 -19.40 -11.51
N VAL A 101 -9.33 -20.35 -10.63
CA VAL A 101 -8.01 -20.98 -10.57
C VAL A 101 -7.68 -21.72 -11.87
N GLU A 102 -8.60 -22.55 -12.38
CA GLU A 102 -8.44 -23.30 -13.62
C GLU A 102 -8.25 -22.38 -14.85
N LYS A 103 -8.90 -21.22 -14.85
CA LYS A 103 -8.73 -20.19 -15.89
C LYS A 103 -7.56 -19.22 -15.65
N GLY A 104 -6.82 -19.35 -14.56
CA GLY A 104 -5.74 -18.43 -14.19
C GLY A 104 -6.20 -17.02 -13.78
N ILE A 105 -7.50 -16.84 -13.51
CA ILE A 105 -8.09 -15.57 -13.06
C ILE A 105 -7.74 -15.36 -11.57
N PRO A 106 -7.11 -14.23 -11.19
CA PRO A 106 -6.84 -13.94 -9.79
C PRO A 106 -8.12 -13.83 -8.98
N VAL A 107 -8.21 -14.58 -7.87
CA VAL A 107 -9.39 -14.59 -6.99
C VAL A 107 -8.98 -14.49 -5.53
N VAL A 108 -9.71 -13.67 -4.76
CA VAL A 108 -9.49 -13.46 -3.32
C VAL A 108 -10.83 -13.70 -2.60
N PRO A 109 -11.19 -14.95 -2.29
CA PRO A 109 -12.47 -15.28 -1.68
C PRO A 109 -12.48 -14.98 -0.17
N GLY A 110 -13.66 -14.68 0.36
CA GLY A 110 -13.86 -14.43 1.79
C GLY A 110 -13.76 -15.68 2.65
N CYS A 111 -13.02 -15.57 3.75
CA CYS A 111 -12.89 -16.56 4.82
C CYS A 111 -13.10 -15.85 6.17
N ALA A 112 -13.73 -16.52 7.12
CA ALA A 112 -13.93 -15.99 8.48
C ALA A 112 -13.51 -16.97 9.59
N ASN A 113 -13.16 -18.21 9.24
CA ASN A 113 -12.82 -19.26 10.20
C ASN A 113 -11.78 -20.25 9.63
N PRO A 114 -11.18 -21.12 10.47
CA PRO A 114 -10.18 -22.12 10.04
C PRO A 114 -10.64 -23.06 8.91
N SER A 115 -11.88 -23.55 8.93
CA SER A 115 -12.40 -24.46 7.90
C SER A 115 -12.49 -23.80 6.52
N ASP A 116 -12.72 -22.49 6.46
CA ASP A 116 -12.66 -21.72 5.20
C ASP A 116 -11.22 -21.63 4.70
N ILE A 117 -10.25 -21.42 5.60
CA ILE A 117 -8.82 -21.32 5.27
C ILE A 117 -8.30 -22.66 4.74
N GLU A 118 -8.65 -23.78 5.36
CA GLU A 118 -8.27 -25.11 4.88
C GLU A 118 -8.82 -25.38 3.48
N GLN A 119 -10.06 -24.99 3.20
CA GLN A 119 -10.61 -25.05 1.84
C GLN A 119 -9.85 -24.15 0.87
N ALA A 120 -9.45 -22.93 1.28
CA ALA A 120 -8.66 -22.05 0.43
C ALA A 120 -7.29 -22.65 0.08
N ILE A 121 -6.63 -23.28 1.07
CA ILE A 121 -5.35 -23.97 0.90
C ILE A 121 -5.49 -25.16 -0.05
N GLU A 122 -6.52 -26.00 0.12
CA GLU A 122 -6.80 -27.14 -0.76
C GLU A 122 -7.02 -26.69 -2.21
N LEU A 123 -7.62 -25.51 -2.40
CA LEU A 123 -7.82 -24.89 -3.70
C LEU A 123 -6.57 -24.17 -4.26
N GLY A 124 -5.44 -24.25 -3.56
CA GLY A 124 -4.16 -23.69 -3.99
C GLY A 124 -4.02 -22.18 -3.78
N LEU A 125 -4.90 -21.56 -3.00
CA LEU A 125 -4.84 -20.12 -2.74
C LEU A 125 -3.77 -19.78 -1.70
N LYS A 126 -3.14 -18.61 -1.88
CA LYS A 126 -2.16 -18.03 -0.94
C LYS A 126 -2.68 -16.79 -0.22
N VAL A 127 -3.77 -16.22 -0.72
CA VAL A 127 -4.37 -14.98 -0.23
C VAL A 127 -5.88 -15.17 -0.16
N VAL A 128 -6.46 -14.78 0.96
CA VAL A 128 -7.92 -14.77 1.15
C VAL A 128 -8.39 -13.40 1.64
N LYS A 129 -9.65 -13.07 1.39
CA LYS A 129 -10.31 -11.93 2.02
C LYS A 129 -10.72 -12.34 3.42
N PHE A 130 -10.46 -11.52 4.43
CA PHE A 130 -11.02 -11.75 5.77
C PHE A 130 -12.24 -10.84 5.94
N PHE A 131 -13.43 -11.43 5.95
CA PHE A 131 -14.69 -10.67 5.93
C PHE A 131 -15.80 -11.36 6.73
N PRO A 132 -16.61 -10.60 7.51
CA PRO A 132 -16.48 -9.17 7.82
C PRO A 132 -15.45 -8.94 8.95
N ALA A 133 -14.34 -8.26 8.66
CA ALA A 133 -13.13 -8.28 9.50
C ALA A 133 -13.37 -7.91 10.98
N GLU A 134 -13.89 -6.72 11.27
CA GLU A 134 -14.07 -6.29 12.67
C GLU A 134 -15.11 -7.15 13.40
N ALA A 135 -16.23 -7.47 12.73
CA ALA A 135 -17.30 -8.27 13.33
C ALA A 135 -16.90 -9.74 13.56
N ALA A 136 -15.95 -10.26 12.78
CA ALA A 136 -15.41 -11.63 12.91
C ALA A 136 -14.26 -11.75 13.92
N GLY A 137 -14.00 -10.72 14.75
CA GLY A 137 -12.97 -10.74 15.79
C GLY A 137 -11.68 -9.99 15.44
N GLY A 138 -11.68 -9.27 14.30
CA GLY A 138 -10.65 -8.32 13.93
C GLY A 138 -9.25 -8.91 13.76
N LEU A 139 -8.22 -8.08 13.96
CA LEU A 139 -6.83 -8.49 13.83
C LEU A 139 -6.43 -9.64 14.77
N ASN A 140 -7.06 -9.74 15.95
CA ASN A 140 -6.79 -10.83 16.89
C ASN A 140 -7.19 -12.19 16.30
N MET A 141 -8.34 -12.27 15.63
CA MET A 141 -8.75 -13.48 14.93
C MET A 141 -7.76 -13.82 13.80
N ILE A 142 -7.36 -12.84 12.99
CA ILE A 142 -6.38 -13.07 11.92
C ILE A 142 -5.06 -13.61 12.48
N LYS A 143 -4.54 -13.01 13.56
CA LYS A 143 -3.30 -13.48 14.21
C LYS A 143 -3.45 -14.92 14.69
N ALA A 144 -4.55 -15.26 15.36
CA ALA A 144 -4.83 -16.61 15.83
C ALA A 144 -4.91 -17.62 14.69
N MET A 145 -5.60 -17.28 13.59
CA MET A 145 -5.70 -18.15 12.40
C MET A 145 -4.37 -18.25 11.65
N SER A 146 -3.58 -17.18 11.57
CA SER A 146 -2.32 -17.19 10.84
C SER A 146 -1.23 -18.07 11.47
N ALA A 147 -1.33 -18.37 12.77
CA ALA A 147 -0.35 -19.17 13.49
C ALA A 147 -0.24 -20.61 12.95
N PRO A 148 -1.33 -21.39 12.78
CA PRO A 148 -1.27 -22.71 12.14
C PRO A 148 -1.13 -22.66 10.61
N TYR A 149 -1.54 -21.56 9.95
CA TYR A 149 -1.60 -21.43 8.49
C TYR A 149 -0.59 -20.41 7.94
N GLY A 150 0.64 -20.40 8.45
CA GLY A 150 1.62 -19.31 8.27
C GLY A 150 1.97 -18.89 6.83
N SER A 151 1.60 -19.66 5.81
CA SER A 151 1.75 -19.29 4.40
C SER A 151 0.60 -18.45 3.83
N ILE A 152 -0.58 -18.43 4.48
CA ILE A 152 -1.74 -17.67 4.03
C ILE A 152 -1.63 -16.21 4.45
N LYS A 153 -1.87 -15.33 3.47
CA LYS A 153 -2.04 -13.90 3.69
C LYS A 153 -3.51 -13.49 3.57
N PHE A 154 -3.81 -12.31 4.10
CA PHE A 154 -5.16 -11.80 4.25
C PHE A 154 -5.33 -10.42 3.62
N MET A 155 -6.53 -10.19 3.10
CA MET A 155 -7.03 -8.87 2.72
C MET A 155 -8.29 -8.57 3.55
N PRO A 156 -8.16 -8.02 4.78
CA PRO A 156 -9.29 -7.74 5.64
C PRO A 156 -10.21 -6.67 5.04
N THR A 157 -11.51 -6.86 5.18
CA THR A 157 -12.53 -5.92 4.72
C THR A 157 -13.73 -5.96 5.66
N GLY A 158 -14.36 -4.81 5.90
CA GLY A 158 -15.52 -4.68 6.79
C GLY A 158 -15.13 -4.14 8.16
N GLY A 159 -15.51 -2.90 8.44
CA GLY A 159 -15.14 -2.17 9.65
C GLY A 159 -13.73 -1.56 9.63
N ILE A 160 -12.99 -1.70 8.52
CA ILE A 160 -11.73 -0.99 8.34
C ILE A 160 -12.01 0.50 8.11
N THR A 161 -11.26 1.33 8.82
CA THR A 161 -11.33 2.79 8.78
C THR A 161 -9.92 3.36 8.83
N GLU A 162 -9.81 4.66 8.60
CA GLU A 162 -8.57 5.40 8.77
C GLU A 162 -7.94 5.24 10.18
N LYS A 163 -8.73 4.89 11.21
CA LYS A 163 -8.27 4.78 12.60
C LYS A 163 -7.58 3.45 12.90
N ASN A 164 -8.01 2.36 12.26
CA ASN A 164 -7.46 1.02 12.47
C ASN A 164 -6.62 0.51 11.30
N LEU A 165 -6.56 1.23 10.17
CA LEU A 165 -5.82 0.82 8.97
C LEU A 165 -4.38 0.34 9.27
N LEU A 166 -3.59 1.16 9.98
CA LEU A 166 -2.18 0.85 10.26
C LEU A 166 -2.05 -0.38 11.16
N SER A 167 -2.94 -0.56 12.15
CA SER A 167 -2.84 -1.73 13.05
C SER A 167 -2.97 -3.05 12.29
N TYR A 168 -3.77 -3.07 11.22
CA TYR A 168 -3.82 -4.21 10.30
C TYR A 168 -2.58 -4.30 9.43
N LEU A 169 -2.22 -3.22 8.72
CA LEU A 169 -1.11 -3.25 7.75
C LEU A 169 0.26 -3.52 8.38
N ASP A 170 0.44 -3.22 9.67
CA ASP A 170 1.65 -3.54 10.43
C ASP A 170 1.84 -5.05 10.64
N PHE A 171 0.79 -5.85 10.46
CA PHE A 171 0.90 -7.30 10.53
C PHE A 171 1.29 -7.89 9.17
N SER A 172 2.45 -8.56 9.09
CA SER A 172 3.07 -9.01 7.83
C SER A 172 2.23 -9.96 6.97
N GLN A 173 1.21 -10.60 7.56
CA GLN A 173 0.26 -11.44 6.81
C GLN A 173 -0.83 -10.63 6.11
N ILE A 174 -0.91 -9.31 6.30
CA ILE A 174 -1.86 -8.45 5.61
C ILE A 174 -1.23 -7.88 4.34
N ILE A 175 -1.82 -8.18 3.18
CA ILE A 175 -1.33 -7.60 1.92
C ILE A 175 -1.85 -6.18 1.69
N ALA A 176 -3.14 -5.97 1.97
CA ALA A 176 -3.87 -4.74 1.78
C ALA A 176 -5.15 -4.77 2.60
N CYS A 177 -5.77 -3.63 2.85
CA CYS A 177 -7.07 -3.54 3.49
C CYS A 177 -8.12 -3.05 2.48
N GLY A 178 -9.26 -3.74 2.43
CA GLY A 178 -10.44 -3.27 1.69
C GLY A 178 -11.27 -2.31 2.55
N GLY A 179 -11.72 -1.20 1.98
CA GLY A 179 -12.61 -0.28 2.69
C GLY A 179 -13.28 0.76 1.80
N SER A 180 -14.31 1.40 2.33
CA SER A 180 -15.17 2.33 1.60
C SER A 180 -15.19 3.75 2.20
N TRP A 181 -14.36 4.04 3.21
CA TRP A 181 -14.45 5.31 3.94
C TRP A 181 -14.10 6.53 3.09
N MET A 182 -13.29 6.34 2.03
CA MET A 182 -12.92 7.37 1.04
C MET A 182 -13.86 7.43 -0.16
N VAL A 183 -14.67 6.39 -0.39
CA VAL A 183 -15.61 6.25 -1.53
C VAL A 183 -17.01 5.96 -1.01
N LYS A 184 -17.46 6.74 -0.01
CA LYS A 184 -18.80 6.57 0.55
C LYS A 184 -19.85 6.81 -0.54
N GLU A 185 -20.90 6.01 -0.51
CA GLU A 185 -22.02 6.08 -1.45
C GLU A 185 -22.62 7.49 -1.55
N GLU A 186 -22.78 8.18 -0.42
CA GLU A 186 -23.24 9.58 -0.38
C GLU A 186 -22.34 10.54 -1.17
N LEU A 187 -21.01 10.38 -1.09
CA LEU A 187 -20.07 11.25 -1.82
C LEU A 187 -20.15 11.01 -3.33
N ILE A 188 -20.35 9.75 -3.73
CA ILE A 188 -20.49 9.38 -5.14
C ILE A 188 -21.80 9.97 -5.68
N HIS A 189 -22.92 9.73 -5.01
CA HIS A 189 -24.24 10.22 -5.43
C HIS A 189 -24.34 11.74 -5.49
N ASN A 190 -23.64 12.44 -4.60
CA ASN A 190 -23.62 13.91 -4.59
C ASN A 190 -22.62 14.51 -5.60
N GLY A 191 -21.87 13.68 -6.33
CA GLY A 191 -20.82 14.13 -7.25
C GLY A 191 -19.62 14.78 -6.55
N GLU A 192 -19.37 14.47 -5.27
CA GLU A 192 -18.30 15.05 -4.44
C GLU A 192 -16.93 14.40 -4.73
N PHE A 193 -16.57 14.28 -6.02
CA PHE A 193 -15.36 13.58 -6.46
C PHE A 193 -14.06 14.26 -6.02
N ASP A 194 -14.06 15.60 -5.90
CA ASP A 194 -12.94 16.31 -5.29
C ASP A 194 -12.74 15.89 -3.82
N LYS A 195 -13.83 15.64 -3.09
CA LYS A 195 -13.73 15.15 -1.72
C LYS A 195 -13.22 13.72 -1.64
N ILE A 196 -13.63 12.87 -2.58
CA ILE A 196 -13.10 11.49 -2.71
C ILE A 196 -11.59 11.52 -2.99
N LYS A 197 -11.12 12.40 -3.88
CA LYS A 197 -9.70 12.60 -4.16
C LYS A 197 -8.92 13.00 -2.90
N GLU A 198 -9.43 13.97 -2.14
CA GLU A 198 -8.84 14.39 -0.86
C GLU A 198 -8.74 13.22 0.14
N LEU A 199 -9.86 12.53 0.40
CA LEU A 199 -9.91 11.41 1.35
C LEU A 199 -9.02 10.25 0.93
N THR A 200 -8.90 10.02 -0.37
CA THR A 200 -8.00 9.00 -0.93
C THR A 200 -6.55 9.38 -0.67
N ARG A 201 -6.18 10.63 -0.95
CA ARG A 201 -4.83 11.14 -0.66
C ARG A 201 -4.50 11.09 0.83
N GLU A 202 -5.43 11.49 1.69
CA GLU A 202 -5.28 11.39 3.14
C GLU A 202 -5.03 9.95 3.58
N ALA A 203 -5.79 8.99 3.05
CA ALA A 203 -5.61 7.57 3.35
C ALA A 203 -4.23 7.04 2.91
N VAL A 204 -3.78 7.40 1.70
CA VAL A 204 -2.46 7.02 1.17
C VAL A 204 -1.34 7.65 2.00
N MET A 205 -1.41 8.96 2.27
CA MET A 205 -0.37 9.66 3.04
C MET A 205 -0.28 9.16 4.48
N LYS A 206 -1.42 8.84 5.10
CA LYS A 206 -1.43 8.22 6.42
C LYS A 206 -0.82 6.82 6.42
N MET A 207 -1.15 6.01 5.41
CA MET A 207 -0.55 4.68 5.24
C MET A 207 0.97 4.77 5.12
N LEU A 208 1.47 5.66 4.25
CA LEU A 208 2.90 5.83 4.01
C LEU A 208 3.62 6.51 5.18
N GLY A 209 2.97 7.42 5.89
CA GLY A 209 3.47 8.00 7.14
C GLY A 209 4.81 8.72 7.00
N PHE A 210 5.00 9.44 5.89
CA PHE A 210 6.23 10.17 5.61
C PHE A 210 6.58 11.16 6.72
N GLU A 211 7.82 11.13 7.19
CA GLU A 211 8.31 11.95 8.30
C GLU A 211 9.78 12.33 8.09
N LEU A 212 10.13 13.60 8.30
CA LEU A 212 11.53 14.02 8.29
C LEU A 212 12.29 13.31 9.42
N ARG A 213 13.29 12.51 9.07
CA ARG A 213 14.08 11.74 10.04
C ARG A 213 15.34 12.45 10.47
N HIS A 214 16.17 12.85 9.52
CA HIS A 214 17.40 13.59 9.78
C HIS A 214 17.86 14.35 8.54
N ILE A 215 18.76 15.32 8.76
CA ILE A 215 19.50 16.03 7.73
C ILE A 215 20.97 15.62 7.85
N GLY A 216 21.53 15.16 6.75
CA GLY A 216 22.92 14.81 6.56
C GLY A 216 23.74 16.01 6.11
N ILE A 217 24.90 16.22 6.75
CA ILE A 217 25.90 17.22 6.37
C ILE A 217 27.15 16.47 5.91
N ASN A 218 27.62 16.77 4.70
CA ASN A 218 28.88 16.23 4.21
C ASN A 218 30.06 17.03 4.77
N ALA A 219 30.88 16.41 5.62
CA ALA A 219 32.18 16.95 6.02
C ALA A 219 33.30 16.33 5.17
N LYS A 220 34.42 17.04 5.04
CA LYS A 220 35.58 16.58 4.26
C LYS A 220 36.31 15.40 4.90
N ASP A 221 36.30 15.34 6.23
CA ASP A 221 37.00 14.34 7.04
C ASP A 221 36.36 14.21 8.44
N GLU A 222 36.83 13.23 9.22
CA GLU A 222 36.35 12.96 10.58
C GLU A 222 36.58 14.12 11.55
N THR A 223 37.64 14.91 11.37
CA THR A 223 37.94 16.03 12.27
C THR A 223 36.94 17.16 12.07
N GLU A 224 36.62 17.48 10.81
CA GLU A 224 35.57 18.44 10.49
C GLU A 224 34.19 17.93 10.93
N ALA A 225 33.91 16.64 10.74
CA ALA A 225 32.66 16.05 11.20
C ALA A 225 32.48 16.20 12.72
N ASP A 226 33.52 15.90 13.50
CA ASP A 226 33.49 16.04 14.96
C ASP A 226 33.32 17.51 15.38
N SER A 227 34.01 18.44 14.70
CA SER A 227 33.88 19.89 14.95
C SER A 227 32.47 20.40 14.70
N ILE A 228 31.82 19.98 13.62
CA ILE A 228 30.44 20.35 13.30
C ILE A 228 29.50 19.76 14.37
N ALA A 229 29.59 18.47 14.66
CA ALA A 229 28.76 17.81 15.66
C ALA A 229 28.92 18.44 17.05
N THR A 230 30.15 18.79 17.45
CA THR A 230 30.44 19.49 18.72
C THR A 230 29.84 20.89 18.74
N SER A 231 29.72 21.56 17.60
CA SER A 231 29.06 22.86 17.53
C SER A 231 27.57 22.73 17.89
N PHE A 232 26.88 21.71 17.37
CA PHE A 232 25.49 21.42 17.75
C PHE A 232 25.34 21.01 19.21
N GLU A 233 26.26 20.19 19.73
CA GLU A 233 26.29 19.81 21.14
C GLU A 233 26.46 21.02 22.06
N LYS A 234 27.39 21.92 21.76
CA LYS A 234 27.67 23.12 22.57
C LYS A 234 26.55 24.15 22.50
N LEU A 235 25.98 24.38 21.32
CA LEU A 235 24.97 25.43 21.12
C LEU A 235 23.58 24.98 21.58
N PHE A 236 23.21 23.73 21.34
CA PHE A 236 21.83 23.23 21.51
C PHE A 236 21.71 22.03 22.46
N GLY A 237 22.82 21.48 22.96
CA GLY A 237 22.81 20.32 23.84
C GLY A 237 22.55 18.99 23.12
N PHE A 238 22.69 18.94 21.80
CA PHE A 238 22.50 17.71 21.03
C PHE A 238 23.70 16.77 21.22
N ALA A 239 23.55 15.81 22.14
CA ALA A 239 24.62 14.87 22.47
C ALA A 239 25.17 14.17 21.22
N LYS A 240 26.51 14.10 21.14
CA LYS A 240 27.19 13.40 20.04
C LYS A 240 27.08 11.89 20.19
N ASN A 241 26.87 11.21 19.06
CA ASN A 241 26.98 9.76 18.94
C ASN A 241 27.82 9.41 17.71
N ALA A 242 29.08 9.03 17.93
CA ALA A 242 30.01 8.73 16.85
C ALA A 242 29.86 7.27 16.39
N GLY A 243 29.52 7.08 15.12
CA GLY A 243 29.57 5.79 14.43
C GLY A 243 30.79 5.69 13.51
N ASP A 244 30.85 4.62 12.72
CA ASP A 244 31.97 4.38 11.81
C ASP A 244 31.99 5.38 10.64
N ALA A 245 30.84 5.58 9.98
CA ALA A 245 30.72 6.41 8.78
C ALA A 245 30.35 7.89 9.05
N SER A 246 29.70 8.16 10.18
CA SER A 246 29.14 9.47 10.51
C SER A 246 29.12 9.71 12.02
N ILE A 247 28.91 10.97 12.41
CA ILE A 247 28.68 11.39 13.79
C ILE A 247 27.30 12.03 13.86
N PHE A 248 26.41 11.45 14.65
CA PHE A 248 25.11 12.07 14.92
C PHE A 248 25.23 13.12 16.02
N ALA A 249 24.52 14.24 15.85
CA ALA A 249 24.24 15.19 16.91
C ALA A 249 22.74 15.14 17.22
N GLY A 250 22.39 14.53 18.36
CA GLY A 250 21.00 14.17 18.66
C GLY A 250 20.46 13.13 17.69
N LEU A 251 19.19 13.27 17.29
CA LEU A 251 18.53 12.35 16.33
C LEU A 251 18.36 12.94 14.93
N GLY A 252 18.47 14.26 14.79
CA GLY A 252 18.07 14.99 13.58
C GLY A 252 19.21 15.46 12.69
N ILE A 253 20.46 15.42 13.16
CA ILE A 253 21.64 15.84 12.40
C ILE A 253 22.62 14.68 12.31
N GLU A 254 22.94 14.27 11.08
CA GLU A 254 23.98 13.31 10.77
C GLU A 254 25.14 14.05 10.08
N VAL A 255 26.36 13.94 10.59
CA VAL A 255 27.53 14.53 9.94
C VAL A 255 28.40 13.43 9.38
N MET A 256 28.48 13.33 8.05
CA MET A 256 29.25 12.31 7.34
C MET A 256 30.74 12.61 7.46
N LYS A 257 31.55 11.61 7.81
CA LYS A 257 33.02 11.73 7.90
C LYS A 257 33.71 11.75 6.53
N THR A 258 33.00 11.33 5.50
CA THR A 258 33.43 11.39 4.10
C THR A 258 32.22 11.82 3.29
N PRO A 259 32.35 12.80 2.36
CA PRO A 259 31.22 13.24 1.55
C PRO A 259 30.58 12.05 0.81
N TYR A 260 29.26 11.96 0.87
CA TYR A 260 28.50 10.95 0.14
C TYR A 260 27.69 11.61 -0.99
N LEU A 261 26.40 11.31 -1.08
CA LEU A 261 25.50 11.89 -2.08
C LEU A 261 25.01 13.28 -1.65
N GLY A 262 24.64 14.10 -2.64
CA GLY A 262 24.07 15.42 -2.41
C GLY A 262 25.12 16.52 -2.27
N ASN A 263 25.00 17.56 -3.09
CA ASN A 263 25.88 18.74 -3.02
C ASN A 263 25.84 19.43 -1.65
N HIS A 264 24.68 19.46 -1.02
CA HIS A 264 24.47 20.06 0.31
C HIS A 264 24.34 19.00 1.42
N GLY A 265 24.61 17.73 1.13
CA GLY A 265 24.32 16.60 2.00
C GLY A 265 23.00 15.93 1.66
N HIS A 266 22.38 15.24 2.63
CA HIS A 266 21.18 14.44 2.40
C HIS A 266 20.01 14.78 3.31
N ILE A 267 18.81 14.43 2.89
CA ILE A 267 17.59 14.50 3.69
C ILE A 267 16.98 13.10 3.76
N ALA A 268 16.79 12.62 4.98
CA ALA A 268 16.17 11.33 5.22
C ALA A 268 14.68 11.49 5.52
N ILE A 269 13.83 10.80 4.76
CA ILE A 269 12.39 10.73 5.00
C ILE A 269 12.05 9.32 5.44
N ALA A 270 11.61 9.15 6.68
CA ALA A 270 11.13 7.88 7.18
C ALA A 270 9.71 7.57 6.67
N THR A 271 9.40 6.30 6.45
CA THR A 271 8.08 5.82 6.00
C THR A 271 7.71 4.51 6.71
N ASN A 272 6.40 4.28 6.92
CA ASN A 272 5.90 3.08 7.57
C ASN A 272 6.16 1.82 6.72
N TYR A 273 6.09 1.92 5.38
CA TYR A 273 6.22 0.78 4.48
C TYR A 273 7.03 1.17 3.23
N LEU A 274 8.34 0.91 3.26
CA LEU A 274 9.28 1.38 2.24
C LEU A 274 8.91 0.96 0.82
N GLU A 275 8.56 -0.31 0.61
CA GLU A 275 8.19 -0.83 -0.71
C GLU A 275 6.91 -0.18 -1.27
N ARG A 276 5.95 0.16 -0.41
CA ARG A 276 4.71 0.86 -0.81
C ARG A 276 5.01 2.31 -1.16
N ALA A 277 5.90 2.96 -0.39
CA ALA A 277 6.31 4.34 -0.63
C ALA A 277 7.05 4.49 -1.96
N ILE A 278 7.96 3.56 -2.27
CA ILE A 278 8.67 3.52 -3.55
C ILE A 278 7.68 3.39 -4.70
N TYR A 279 6.79 2.39 -4.64
CA TYR A 279 5.77 2.19 -5.67
C TYR A 279 4.87 3.43 -5.87
N HIS A 280 4.45 4.08 -4.79
CA HIS A 280 3.65 5.29 -4.86
C HIS A 280 4.42 6.46 -5.52
N LEU A 281 5.66 6.70 -5.12
CA LEU A 281 6.46 7.80 -5.66
C LEU A 281 6.87 7.54 -7.11
N GLU A 282 7.13 6.29 -7.49
CA GLU A 282 7.34 5.89 -8.89
C GLU A 282 6.09 6.18 -9.74
N SER A 283 4.89 5.91 -9.22
CA SER A 283 3.65 6.28 -9.92
C SER A 283 3.45 7.79 -10.06
N CYS A 284 4.14 8.59 -9.23
CA CYS A 284 4.19 10.05 -9.33
C CYS A 284 5.35 10.57 -10.19
N GLY A 285 6.14 9.67 -10.81
CA GLY A 285 7.22 10.01 -11.73
C GLY A 285 8.61 10.15 -11.09
N PHE A 286 8.77 9.82 -9.80
CA PHE A 286 10.09 9.81 -9.16
C PHE A 286 10.83 8.50 -9.43
N CYS A 287 12.16 8.55 -9.53
CA CYS A 287 12.99 7.38 -9.74
C CYS A 287 13.96 7.15 -8.58
N PHE A 288 14.26 5.90 -8.27
CA PHE A 288 15.19 5.50 -7.21
C PHE A 288 16.48 4.90 -7.76
N ASP A 289 17.61 5.15 -7.08
CA ASP A 289 18.88 4.54 -7.42
C ASP A 289 19.08 3.24 -6.63
N GLU A 290 18.82 2.11 -7.29
CA GLU A 290 18.96 0.77 -6.69
C GLU A 290 20.40 0.46 -6.24
N ALA A 291 21.44 1.13 -6.78
CA ALA A 291 22.81 0.97 -6.29
C ALA A 291 23.01 1.51 -4.86
N THR A 292 22.08 2.33 -4.37
CA THR A 292 22.10 2.92 -3.02
C THR A 292 21.26 2.15 -2.01
N ALA A 293 20.55 1.11 -2.45
CA ALA A 293 19.66 0.34 -1.59
C ALA A 293 20.44 -0.32 -0.45
N LYS A 294 19.95 -0.12 0.78
CA LYS A 294 20.48 -0.77 1.98
C LYS A 294 19.53 -1.88 2.41
N TYR A 295 20.08 -2.98 2.91
CA TYR A 295 19.32 -4.15 3.33
C TYR A 295 19.65 -4.54 4.77
N ASP A 296 18.67 -5.07 5.49
CA ASP A 296 18.89 -5.67 6.80
C ASP A 296 19.42 -7.11 6.68
N LYS A 297 19.62 -7.76 7.84
CA LYS A 297 20.13 -9.14 7.91
C LYS A 297 19.16 -10.19 7.35
N MET A 298 17.91 -9.82 7.11
CA MET A 298 16.87 -10.67 6.52
C MET A 298 16.64 -10.35 5.04
N ASP A 299 17.57 -9.62 4.41
CA ASP A 299 17.52 -9.19 3.01
C ASP A 299 16.32 -8.29 2.68
N ARG A 300 15.81 -7.57 3.69
CA ARG A 300 14.73 -6.59 3.49
C ARG A 300 15.34 -5.22 3.28
N ARG A 301 14.89 -4.52 2.23
CA ARG A 301 15.32 -3.15 1.96
C ARG A 301 14.91 -2.24 3.12
N THR A 302 15.85 -1.43 3.59
CA THR A 302 15.71 -0.52 4.74
C THR A 302 15.91 0.93 4.36
N ALA A 303 16.65 1.23 3.28
CA ALA A 303 16.79 2.58 2.76
C ALA A 303 17.08 2.57 1.26
N ILE A 304 16.74 3.66 0.57
CA ILE A 304 17.08 3.88 -0.85
C ILE A 304 17.01 5.38 -1.19
N TYR A 305 17.95 5.86 -2.01
CA TYR A 305 17.98 7.25 -2.47
C TYR A 305 17.16 7.44 -3.76
N LEU A 306 16.58 8.62 -3.91
CA LEU A 306 16.12 9.11 -5.21
C LEU A 306 17.32 9.30 -6.15
N LYS A 307 17.09 9.12 -7.46
CA LYS A 307 18.10 9.45 -8.48
C LYS A 307 18.36 10.95 -8.56
N ASP A 308 17.30 11.74 -8.44
CA ASP A 308 17.36 13.20 -8.55
C ASP A 308 17.55 13.85 -7.18
N GLU A 309 18.31 14.94 -7.15
CA GLU A 309 18.44 15.79 -5.97
C GLU A 309 17.27 16.78 -5.86
N ILE A 310 16.88 17.11 -4.63
CA ILE A 310 15.88 18.15 -4.35
C ILE A 310 16.59 19.32 -3.68
N GLY A 311 16.67 20.46 -4.37
CA GLY A 311 17.34 21.66 -3.84
C GLY A 311 18.84 21.47 -3.56
N GLY A 312 19.50 20.57 -4.28
CA GLY A 312 20.92 20.21 -4.06
C GLY A 312 21.15 19.21 -2.94
N PHE A 313 20.09 18.68 -2.30
CA PHE A 313 20.18 17.59 -1.34
C PHE A 313 19.84 16.27 -2.02
N ALA A 314 20.62 15.24 -1.73
CA ALA A 314 20.18 13.88 -2.00
C ALA A 314 19.05 13.52 -1.03
N VAL A 315 17.96 12.93 -1.51
CA VAL A 315 16.84 12.54 -0.65
C VAL A 315 16.73 11.03 -0.64
N HIS A 316 16.60 10.44 0.54
CA HIS A 316 16.41 9.00 0.65
C HIS A 316 15.24 8.65 1.56
N LEU A 317 14.60 7.55 1.22
CA LEU A 317 13.62 6.92 2.08
C LEU A 317 14.31 6.01 3.08
N LEU A 318 13.72 5.92 4.28
CA LEU A 318 14.13 5.02 5.34
C LEU A 318 12.90 4.29 5.88
N GLN A 319 13.00 2.98 6.03
CA GLN A 319 12.02 2.18 6.74
C GLN A 319 12.03 2.56 8.23
N LYS A 320 10.86 2.89 8.79
CA LYS A 320 10.68 3.09 10.25
C LYS A 320 10.95 1.82 11.05
#